data_AF-A0A2Z6M0R9-F1
#
_entry.id   AF-A0A2Z6M0R9-F1
#
_cell.length_a   1.000
_cell.length_b   1.000
_cell.length_c   1.000
_cell.angle_alpha   90.00
_cell.angle_beta   90.00
_cell.angle_gamma   90.00
#
_symmetry.space_group_name_H-M   'P 1'
#
loop_
_entity.id
_entity.type
_entity.pdbx_description
1 polymer ?
#
loop_
_entity_poly.entity_id
_entity_poly.type
_entity_poly.pdbx_seq_one_letter_code
_entity_poly.pdbx_strand_id
1 'polypeptide(L)'
;MDKELQLSSVVDDADHANGEMVSQQQPQKRKGGLITMPFIIANEALASIAFVGLLPNMILYLMGSYRLHLGKATQILLLSSAVSNFTPVVGAFIADSYLGRFLGVGLGSAVCFLGMALLWLTAMIPAARPPPCSHPTQGCKSASSGQMAVLISAFGLMSIGNGGLSCSLAFGADQVDMKDNPNNHRVLEIFFSWYYAFASISVMIGFTVIVYMQDHLGWKIGFGVPAALMLISTLSFFLASPLYVKIAKRTSLFTGFAQVTVAAYKNRKLSLPPKNSVEFYHHNTSSDLDLVVPTDRLRCNICMDGSLRPCSYSVSIKDKR
;
A
#
# COMPACT_ATOMS: atom_id res chain seq x y z
N MET A 1 -61.57 2.31 -35.67
CA MET A 1 -60.70 2.34 -34.48
C MET A 1 -61.28 1.37 -33.47
N ASP A 2 -60.99 0.09 -33.73
CA ASP A 2 -60.55 -0.95 -32.80
C ASP A 2 -61.25 -0.98 -31.42
N LYS A 3 -62.32 -1.78 -31.27
CA LYS A 3 -62.36 -3.23 -30.94
C LYS A 3 -62.28 -3.51 -29.42
N GLU A 4 -63.45 -3.71 -28.80
CA GLU A 4 -63.99 -5.02 -28.33
C GLU A 4 -62.97 -6.02 -27.77
N LEU A 5 -63.14 -6.78 -26.67
CA LEU A 5 -64.29 -7.18 -25.87
C LEU A 5 -63.74 -7.94 -24.63
N GLN A 6 -64.49 -7.89 -23.53
CA GLN A 6 -64.46 -8.76 -22.35
C GLN A 6 -64.35 -10.27 -22.68
N LEU A 7 -63.68 -11.05 -21.81
CA LEU A 7 -64.23 -12.34 -21.37
C LEU A 7 -63.52 -12.88 -20.11
N SER A 8 -64.28 -12.91 -19.01
CA SER A 8 -63.98 -13.63 -17.77
C SER A 8 -64.73 -14.97 -17.74
N SER A 9 -64.03 -16.07 -17.46
CA SER A 9 -64.58 -17.40 -17.10
C SER A 9 -63.51 -18.15 -16.28
N VAL A 10 -63.61 -18.25 -14.96
CA VAL A 10 -64.10 -19.39 -14.14
C VAL A 10 -63.40 -20.73 -14.43
N VAL A 11 -62.60 -21.22 -13.47
CA VAL A 11 -62.67 -22.51 -12.70
C VAL A 11 -61.27 -22.96 -12.24
N ASP A 12 -61.19 -23.23 -10.93
CA ASP A 12 -60.31 -24.08 -10.11
C ASP A 12 -58.99 -24.68 -10.67
N ASP A 13 -57.89 -24.57 -9.91
CA ASP A 13 -57.40 -25.73 -9.14
C ASP A 13 -56.33 -25.33 -8.10
N ALA A 14 -56.34 -26.07 -6.99
CA ALA A 14 -55.38 -25.95 -5.91
C ALA A 14 -54.07 -26.64 -6.28
N ASP A 15 -52.92 -26.02 -5.99
CA ASP A 15 -51.77 -26.83 -5.58
C ASP A 15 -50.75 -26.07 -4.72
N HIS A 16 -50.22 -26.82 -3.76
CA HIS A 16 -49.20 -26.47 -2.79
C HIS A 16 -47.87 -26.09 -3.48
N ALA A 17 -47.30 -24.91 -3.19
CA ALA A 17 -45.85 -24.72 -3.28
C ALA A 17 -45.37 -23.48 -2.50
N ASN A 18 -44.72 -23.76 -1.37
CA ASN A 18 -43.55 -23.04 -0.80
C ASN A 18 -43.47 -21.52 -1.00
N GLY A 19 -43.76 -20.78 0.08
CA GLY A 19 -43.38 -19.39 0.23
C GLY A 19 -41.86 -19.24 0.28
N GLU A 20 -41.24 -19.02 -0.87
CA GLU A 20 -39.94 -18.37 -0.95
C GLU A 20 -40.13 -16.88 -0.65
N MET A 21 -39.64 -16.45 0.52
CA MET A 21 -39.39 -15.04 0.79
C MET A 21 -38.39 -14.53 -0.24
N VAL A 22 -38.90 -13.88 -1.30
CA VAL A 22 -38.13 -13.01 -2.18
C VAL A 22 -37.59 -11.87 -1.32
N SER A 23 -36.39 -12.07 -0.78
CA SER A 23 -35.60 -10.99 -0.20
C SER A 23 -35.31 -10.00 -1.33
N GLN A 24 -36.07 -8.90 -1.39
CA GLN A 24 -35.74 -7.76 -2.22
C GLN A 24 -34.33 -7.28 -1.87
N GLN A 25 -33.34 -7.72 -2.65
CA GLN A 25 -32.02 -7.11 -2.65
C GLN A 25 -32.17 -5.70 -3.19
N GLN A 26 -32.24 -4.75 -2.27
CA GLN A 26 -32.00 -3.34 -2.48
C GLN A 26 -30.76 -3.20 -3.39
N PRO A 27 -30.79 -2.36 -4.45
CA PRO A 27 -29.69 -2.30 -5.42
C PRO A 27 -28.43 -1.84 -4.69
N GLN A 28 -27.54 -2.79 -4.37
CA GLN A 28 -26.22 -2.46 -3.84
C GLN A 28 -25.54 -1.58 -4.90
N LYS A 29 -25.29 -0.31 -4.56
CA LYS A 29 -24.40 0.54 -5.36
C LYS A 29 -23.15 -0.27 -5.66
N ARG A 30 -22.88 -0.54 -6.95
CA ARG A 30 -21.65 -1.20 -7.40
C ARG A 30 -20.48 -0.40 -6.83
N LYS A 31 -19.71 -1.01 -5.92
CA LYS A 31 -18.49 -0.44 -5.35
C LYS A 31 -17.33 -0.75 -6.31
N GLY A 32 -16.36 0.16 -6.41
CA GLY A 32 -15.19 0.03 -7.29
C GLY A 32 -15.48 0.30 -8.76
N GLY A 33 -14.55 -0.14 -9.62
CA GLY A 33 -14.58 0.04 -11.05
C GLY A 33 -13.93 1.34 -11.54
N LEU A 34 -14.14 1.67 -12.81
CA LEU A 34 -13.52 2.81 -13.49
C LEU A 34 -13.84 4.18 -12.84
N ILE A 35 -14.92 4.28 -12.05
CA ILE A 35 -15.31 5.52 -11.36
C ILE A 35 -14.30 5.89 -10.27
N THR A 36 -13.63 4.92 -9.63
CA THR A 36 -12.65 5.19 -8.56
C THR A 36 -11.27 5.53 -9.09
N MET A 37 -10.96 5.20 -10.34
CA MET A 37 -9.67 5.43 -11.00
C MET A 37 -9.20 6.90 -10.94
N PRO A 38 -9.99 7.91 -11.37
CA PRO A 38 -9.53 9.30 -11.33
C PRO A 38 -9.24 9.80 -9.92
N PHE A 39 -10.02 9.37 -8.91
CA PHE A 39 -9.78 9.77 -7.52
C PHE A 39 -8.46 9.20 -6.99
N ILE A 40 -8.15 7.94 -7.27
CA ILE A 40 -6.91 7.30 -6.80
C ILE A 40 -5.69 7.91 -7.50
N ILE A 41 -5.77 8.10 -8.82
CA ILE A 41 -4.67 8.68 -9.60
C ILE A 41 -4.43 10.14 -9.20
N ALA A 42 -5.48 10.95 -9.04
CA ALA A 42 -5.35 12.32 -8.59
C ALA A 42 -4.78 12.41 -7.17
N ASN A 43 -5.24 11.53 -6.27
CA ASN A 43 -4.75 11.45 -4.90
C ASN A 43 -3.24 11.15 -4.86
N GLU A 44 -2.81 10.16 -5.63
CA GLU A 44 -1.40 9.79 -5.77
C GLU A 44 -0.56 10.91 -6.38
N ALA A 45 -1.06 11.54 -7.44
CA ALA A 45 -0.35 12.62 -8.12
C ALA A 45 -0.15 13.83 -7.18
N LEU A 46 -1.18 14.21 -6.41
CA LEU A 46 -1.08 15.29 -5.42
C LEU A 46 -0.07 14.96 -4.32
N ALA A 47 -0.12 13.73 -3.81
CA ALA A 47 0.84 13.27 -2.80
C ALA A 47 2.27 13.24 -3.34
N SER A 48 2.45 12.81 -4.58
CA SER A 48 3.75 12.74 -5.26
C SER A 48 4.33 14.14 -5.52
N ILE A 49 3.52 15.10 -5.99
CA ILE A 49 3.94 16.51 -6.14
C ILE A 49 4.46 17.04 -4.80
N ALA A 50 3.69 16.83 -3.73
CA ALA A 50 4.02 17.34 -2.40
C ALA A 50 5.31 16.70 -1.85
N PHE A 51 5.41 15.38 -1.88
CA PHE A 51 6.55 14.66 -1.31
C PHE A 51 7.83 14.88 -2.12
N VAL A 52 7.77 14.66 -3.43
CA VAL A 52 8.95 14.73 -4.31
C VAL A 52 9.41 16.18 -4.48
N GLY A 53 8.49 17.14 -4.55
CA GLY A 53 8.81 18.56 -4.64
C GLY A 53 9.55 19.12 -3.42
N LEU A 54 9.45 18.48 -2.24
CA LEU A 54 10.21 18.88 -1.07
C LEU A 54 11.68 18.48 -1.13
N LEU A 55 12.03 17.40 -1.83
CA LEU A 55 13.37 16.78 -1.73
C LEU A 55 14.54 17.66 -2.18
N PRO A 56 14.52 18.33 -3.36
CA PRO A 56 15.72 18.95 -3.93
C PRO A 56 16.29 20.08 -3.06
N ASN A 57 15.41 20.95 -2.54
CA ASN A 57 15.84 22.13 -1.79
C ASN A 57 15.98 21.88 -0.28
N MET A 58 15.79 20.65 0.20
CA MET A 58 15.99 20.37 1.63
C MET A 58 17.42 20.61 2.08
N ILE A 59 18.41 20.37 1.22
CA ILE A 59 19.80 20.64 1.58
C ILE A 59 20.03 22.13 1.86
N LEU A 60 19.43 23.00 1.04
CA LEU A 60 19.48 24.45 1.22
C LEU A 60 18.75 24.89 2.48
N TYR A 61 17.64 24.23 2.82
CA TYR A 61 16.93 24.49 4.07
C TYR A 61 17.77 24.15 5.30
N LEU A 62 18.43 22.97 5.29
CA LEU A 62 19.27 22.50 6.39
C LEU A 62 20.52 23.36 6.58
N MET A 63 21.17 23.76 5.49
CA MET A 63 22.36 24.61 5.54
C MET A 63 22.02 26.07 5.85
N GLY A 64 20.98 26.60 5.22
CA GLY A 64 20.58 28.01 5.35
C GLY A 64 19.85 28.30 6.66
N SER A 65 18.78 27.56 6.95
CA SER A 65 17.91 27.82 8.11
C SER A 65 18.41 27.15 9.38
N TYR A 66 18.86 25.89 9.30
CA TYR A 66 19.36 25.13 10.47
C TYR A 66 20.86 25.27 10.72
N ARG A 67 21.60 25.94 9.80
CA ARG A 67 23.04 26.17 9.91
C ARG A 67 23.84 24.88 10.11
N LEU A 68 23.39 23.80 9.48
CA LEU A 68 24.10 22.53 9.48
C LEU A 68 25.24 22.58 8.47
N HIS A 69 26.36 21.94 8.82
CA HIS A 69 27.45 21.72 7.86
C HIS A 69 26.99 20.71 6.80
N LEU A 70 27.49 20.86 5.57
CA LEU A 70 27.13 20.03 4.42
C LEU A 70 27.19 18.53 4.75
N GLY A 71 28.25 18.06 5.40
CA GLY A 71 28.40 16.64 5.78
C GLY A 71 27.26 16.13 6.67
N LYS A 72 26.86 16.89 7.70
CA LYS A 72 25.76 16.49 8.59
C LYS A 72 24.39 16.57 7.89
N ALA A 73 24.16 17.61 7.11
CA ALA A 73 22.91 17.79 6.38
C ALA A 73 22.70 16.66 5.36
N THR A 74 23.73 16.35 4.57
CA THR A 74 23.71 15.22 3.61
C THR A 74 23.47 13.89 4.32
N GLN A 75 24.13 13.64 5.46
CA GLN A 75 23.90 12.41 6.22
C GLN A 75 22.43 12.24 6.65
N ILE A 76 21.80 13.31 7.14
CA ILE A 76 20.38 13.29 7.53
C ILE A 76 19.48 12.99 6.32
N LEU A 77 19.72 13.65 5.19
CA LEU A 77 18.92 13.45 3.98
C LEU A 77 19.10 12.04 3.39
N LEU A 78 20.33 11.52 3.37
CA LEU A 78 20.61 10.15 2.94
C LEU A 78 19.94 9.13 3.85
N LEU A 79 19.99 9.34 5.17
CA LEU A 79 19.32 8.46 6.13
C LEU A 79 17.80 8.50 5.95
N SER A 80 17.21 9.70 5.81
CA SER A 80 15.77 9.83 5.54
C SER A 80 15.37 9.16 4.22
N SER A 81 16.17 9.32 3.16
CA SER A 81 15.96 8.64 1.88
C SER A 81 16.03 7.11 2.03
N ALA A 82 17.03 6.58 2.75
CA ALA A 82 17.16 5.15 3.01
C ALA A 82 15.94 4.60 3.76
N VAL A 83 15.49 5.29 4.81
CA VAL A 83 14.28 4.91 5.57
C VAL A 83 13.05 4.97 4.67
N SER A 84 12.87 6.02 3.87
CA SER A 84 11.73 6.15 2.94
C SER A 84 11.67 5.05 1.88
N ASN A 85 12.82 4.49 1.47
CA ASN A 85 12.87 3.36 0.53
C ASN A 85 12.63 2.01 1.20
N PHE A 86 12.97 1.87 2.49
CA PHE A 86 12.73 0.63 3.24
C PHE A 86 11.30 0.53 3.81
N THR A 87 10.72 1.67 4.20
CA THR A 87 9.38 1.74 4.80
C THR A 87 8.29 1.08 3.94
N PRO A 88 8.27 1.16 2.60
CA PRO A 88 7.28 0.45 1.77
C PRO A 88 7.20 -1.06 2.04
N VAL A 89 8.34 -1.72 2.31
CA VAL A 89 8.36 -3.15 2.65
C VAL A 89 7.64 -3.41 3.98
N VAL A 90 7.94 -2.60 4.99
CA VAL A 90 7.31 -2.67 6.31
C VAL A 90 5.82 -2.29 6.22
N GLY A 91 5.50 -1.25 5.47
CA GLY A 91 4.15 -0.75 5.23
C GLY A 91 3.28 -1.80 4.54
N ALA A 92 3.80 -2.44 3.50
CA ALA A 92 3.12 -3.55 2.83
C ALA A 92 2.87 -4.73 3.78
N PHE A 93 3.86 -5.10 4.60
CA PHE A 93 3.70 -6.17 5.59
C PHE A 93 2.56 -5.88 6.58
N ILE A 94 2.52 -4.67 7.14
CA ILE A 94 1.48 -4.25 8.10
C ILE A 94 0.12 -4.13 7.41
N ALA A 95 0.09 -3.58 6.19
CA ALA A 95 -1.13 -3.43 5.40
C ALA A 95 -1.74 -4.78 5.04
N ASP A 96 -0.94 -5.76 4.62
CA ASP A 96 -1.47 -7.09 4.28
C ASP A 96 -1.88 -7.86 5.55
N SER A 97 -1.08 -7.82 6.62
CA SER A 97 -1.31 -8.64 7.83
C SER A 97 -2.43 -8.13 8.74
N TYR A 98 -2.50 -6.82 8.99
CA TYR A 98 -3.30 -6.28 10.10
C TYR A 98 -4.36 -5.25 9.69
N LEU A 99 -4.00 -4.32 8.80
CA LEU A 99 -4.81 -3.12 8.52
C LEU A 99 -5.70 -3.27 7.27
N GLY A 100 -5.29 -4.05 6.28
CA GLY A 100 -5.83 -4.01 4.93
C GLY A 100 -5.28 -2.82 4.13
N ARG A 101 -5.28 -2.97 2.80
CA ARG A 101 -4.69 -1.98 1.87
C ARG A 101 -5.35 -0.60 1.93
N PHE A 102 -6.68 -0.54 2.08
CA PHE A 102 -7.41 0.72 2.22
C PHE A 102 -6.95 1.54 3.43
N LEU A 103 -6.89 0.92 4.62
CA LEU A 103 -6.42 1.59 5.83
C LEU A 103 -4.92 1.87 5.79
N GLY A 104 -4.12 1.02 5.15
CA GLY A 104 -2.69 1.26 4.94
C GLY A 104 -2.44 2.57 4.17
N VAL A 105 -3.14 2.78 3.06
CA VAL A 105 -3.04 4.01 2.26
C VAL A 105 -3.58 5.22 3.01
N GLY A 106 -4.76 5.10 3.64
CA GLY A 106 -5.40 6.22 4.35
C GLY A 106 -4.64 6.66 5.62
N LEU A 107 -4.12 5.71 6.41
CA LEU A 107 -3.28 6.05 7.56
C LEU A 107 -1.91 6.53 7.11
N GLY A 108 -1.34 5.94 6.05
CA GLY A 108 -0.09 6.41 5.45
C GLY A 108 -0.17 7.86 5.00
N SER A 109 -1.26 8.25 4.33
CA SER A 109 -1.48 9.62 3.89
C SER A 109 -1.65 10.59 5.05
N ALA A 110 -2.42 10.21 6.07
CA ALA A 110 -2.55 11.01 7.29
C ALA A 110 -1.19 11.20 8.01
N VAL A 111 -0.39 10.14 8.16
CA VAL A 111 0.94 10.21 8.79
C VAL A 111 1.91 11.05 7.97
N CYS A 112 1.89 10.92 6.65
CA CYS A 112 2.71 11.74 5.76
C CYS A 112 2.31 13.22 5.83
N PHE A 113 1.01 13.53 5.88
CA PHE A 113 0.51 14.88 6.12
C PHE A 113 1.00 15.44 7.46
N LEU A 114 0.93 14.66 8.56
CA LEU A 114 1.45 15.09 9.85
C LEU A 114 2.95 15.41 9.79
N GLY A 115 3.74 14.59 9.07
CA GLY A 115 5.16 14.85 8.85
C GLY A 115 5.42 16.15 8.09
N MET A 116 4.70 16.39 6.99
CA MET A 116 4.81 17.63 6.21
C MET A 116 4.30 18.85 6.97
N ALA A 117 3.22 18.70 7.75
CA ALA A 117 2.68 19.76 8.59
C ALA A 117 3.69 20.15 9.69
N LEU A 118 4.35 19.17 10.32
CA LEU A 118 5.43 19.43 11.27
C LEU A 118 6.60 20.14 10.60
N LEU A 119 7.02 19.69 9.41
CA LEU A 119 8.06 20.38 8.65
C LEU A 119 7.68 21.83 8.34
N TRP A 120 6.44 22.08 7.91
CA TRP A 120 5.93 23.42 7.67
C TRP A 120 5.89 24.28 8.94
N LEU A 121 5.48 23.71 10.07
CA LEU A 121 5.50 24.38 11.37
C LEU A 121 6.91 24.81 11.78
N THR A 122 7.95 24.05 11.41
CA THR A 122 9.34 24.46 11.66
C THR A 122 9.76 25.73 10.90
N ALA A 123 9.16 25.98 9.73
CA ALA A 123 9.37 27.22 8.98
C ALA A 123 8.48 28.38 9.47
N MET A 124 7.30 28.08 10.01
CA MET A 124 6.34 29.08 10.51
C MET A 124 6.71 29.61 11.89
N ILE A 125 7.10 28.73 12.82
CA ILE A 125 7.37 29.08 14.23
C ILE A 125 8.83 29.55 14.36
N PRO A 126 9.09 30.83 14.69
CA PRO A 126 10.46 31.33 14.81
C PRO A 126 11.28 30.64 15.89
N ALA A 127 10.64 30.15 16.96
CA ALA A 127 11.29 29.40 18.05
C ALA A 127 11.71 27.97 17.65
N ALA A 128 11.10 27.40 16.59
CA ALA A 128 11.44 26.06 16.09
C ALA A 128 12.73 26.05 15.25
N ARG A 129 13.31 27.22 14.96
CA ARG A 129 14.55 27.39 14.19
C ARG A 129 15.56 28.27 14.93
N PRO A 130 16.86 28.16 14.62
CA PRO A 130 17.87 29.05 15.19
C PRO A 130 17.52 30.51 14.91
N PRO A 131 17.78 31.44 15.85
CA PRO A 131 17.55 32.86 15.61
C PRO A 131 18.41 33.36 14.43
N PRO A 132 17.89 34.30 13.61
CA PRO A 132 18.63 34.83 12.49
C PRO A 132 19.90 35.55 12.99
N CYS A 133 21.06 35.14 12.49
CA CYS A 133 22.31 35.84 12.76
C CYS A 133 22.39 37.12 11.94
N SER A 134 22.54 38.24 12.63
CA SER A 134 22.77 39.56 12.04
C SER A 134 24.23 39.78 11.59
N HIS A 135 25.19 39.03 12.14
CA HIS A 135 26.62 39.19 11.82
C HIS A 135 27.31 37.85 11.53
N PRO A 136 27.90 37.65 10.33
CA PRO A 136 28.67 36.45 9.99
C PRO A 136 29.96 36.25 10.81
N THR A 137 30.43 37.30 11.50
CA THR A 137 31.74 37.36 12.17
C THR A 137 31.71 36.95 13.65
N GLN A 138 30.54 36.79 14.26
CA GLN A 138 30.39 36.21 15.60
C GLN A 138 29.68 34.86 15.45
N GLY A 139 30.39 33.78 15.77
CA GLY A 139 29.95 32.41 15.53
C GLY A 139 28.48 32.16 15.84
N CYS A 140 27.69 31.92 14.79
CA CYS A 140 26.28 31.58 14.92
C CYS A 140 26.11 30.29 15.72
N LYS A 141 25.20 30.31 16.70
CA LYS A 141 24.79 29.09 17.39
C LYS A 141 24.09 28.16 16.40
N SER A 142 24.59 26.93 16.30
CA SER A 142 23.94 25.85 15.55
C SER A 142 22.60 25.47 16.20
N ALA A 143 21.75 24.73 15.47
CA ALA A 143 20.43 24.32 15.95
C ALA A 143 20.48 23.61 17.31
N SER A 144 19.53 23.98 18.17
CA SER A 144 19.36 23.31 19.47
C SER A 144 18.93 21.86 19.28
N SER A 145 19.25 21.00 20.25
CA SER A 145 18.85 19.59 20.23
C SER A 145 17.34 19.40 20.06
N GLY A 146 16.53 20.26 20.70
CA GLY A 146 15.07 20.23 20.54
C GLY A 146 14.59 20.58 19.12
N GLN A 147 15.24 21.54 18.46
CA GLN A 147 14.91 21.94 17.08
C GLN A 147 15.28 20.83 16.09
N MET A 148 16.42 20.19 16.32
CA MET A 148 16.84 19.01 15.55
C MET A 148 15.90 17.82 15.76
N ALA A 149 15.41 17.59 16.98
CA ALA A 149 14.46 16.52 17.26
C ALA A 149 13.16 16.71 16.46
N VAL A 150 12.59 17.92 16.46
CA VAL A 150 11.37 18.21 15.68
C VAL A 150 11.58 17.97 14.18
N LEU A 151 12.71 18.43 13.64
CA LEU A 151 13.06 18.23 12.23
C LEU A 151 13.21 16.74 11.87
N ILE A 152 13.94 15.97 12.70
CA ILE A 152 14.14 14.52 12.48
C ILE A 152 12.81 13.78 12.62
N SER A 153 11.95 14.16 13.56
CA SER A 153 10.60 13.61 13.70
C SER A 153 9.75 13.89 12.46
N ALA A 154 9.84 15.08 11.87
CA ALA A 154 9.14 15.41 10.63
C ALA A 154 9.58 14.48 9.47
N PHE A 155 10.89 14.33 9.26
CA PHE A 155 11.42 13.39 8.26
C PHE A 155 11.02 11.94 8.55
N GLY A 156 11.08 11.50 9.80
CA GLY A 156 10.67 10.16 10.19
C GLY A 156 9.19 9.88 9.90
N LEU A 157 8.29 10.82 10.23
CA LEU A 157 6.87 10.70 9.94
C LEU A 157 6.60 10.71 8.43
N MET A 158 7.28 11.56 7.66
CA MET A 158 7.18 11.54 6.19
C MET A 158 7.63 10.19 5.62
N SER A 159 8.76 9.65 6.09
CA SER A 159 9.25 8.33 5.66
C SER A 159 8.28 7.21 6.02
N ILE A 160 7.71 7.21 7.23
CA ILE A 160 6.69 6.23 7.66
C ILE A 160 5.44 6.32 6.79
N GLY A 161 4.96 7.54 6.53
CA GLY A 161 3.80 7.79 5.69
C GLY A 161 3.99 7.31 4.25
N ASN A 162 5.18 7.49 3.68
CA ASN A 162 5.54 6.99 2.34
C ASN A 162 5.35 5.48 2.20
N GLY A 163 5.59 4.72 3.27
CA GLY A 163 5.39 3.27 3.26
C GLY A 163 3.93 2.86 3.07
N GLY A 164 3.00 3.58 3.70
CA GLY A 164 1.56 3.35 3.51
C GLY A 164 1.07 3.81 2.14
N LEU A 165 1.56 4.96 1.67
CA LEU A 165 1.29 5.48 0.33
C LEU A 165 1.73 4.54 -0.78
N SER A 166 2.84 3.83 -0.61
CA SER A 166 3.33 2.88 -1.61
C SER A 166 2.36 1.73 -1.89
N CYS A 167 1.39 1.48 -1.00
CA CYS A 167 0.32 0.50 -1.22
C CYS A 167 -0.81 1.02 -2.14
N SER A 168 -0.80 2.31 -2.51
CA SER A 168 -1.81 3.00 -3.33
C SER A 168 -1.98 2.36 -4.70
N LEU A 169 -0.88 1.98 -5.35
CA LEU A 169 -0.92 1.30 -6.65
C LEU A 169 -1.64 -0.05 -6.58
N ALA A 170 -1.29 -0.87 -5.58
CA ALA A 170 -1.92 -2.17 -5.37
C ALA A 170 -3.40 -2.03 -4.99
N PHE A 171 -3.72 -1.05 -4.14
CA PHE A 171 -5.09 -0.70 -3.78
C PHE A 171 -5.91 -0.23 -4.98
N GLY A 172 -5.33 0.56 -5.88
CA GLY A 172 -5.97 1.02 -7.11
C GLY A 172 -6.22 -0.09 -8.11
N ALA A 173 -5.24 -0.98 -8.30
CA ALA A 173 -5.42 -2.18 -9.11
C ALA A 173 -6.57 -3.06 -8.59
N ASP A 174 -6.65 -3.25 -7.26
CA ASP A 174 -7.74 -3.97 -6.61
C ASP A 174 -9.14 -3.36 -6.86
N GLN A 175 -9.24 -2.06 -7.16
CA GLN A 175 -10.53 -1.44 -7.50
C GLN A 175 -10.98 -1.73 -8.93
N VAL A 176 -10.03 -1.94 -9.82
CA VAL A 176 -10.25 -2.06 -11.27
C VAL A 176 -10.28 -3.52 -11.71
N ASP A 177 -9.62 -4.41 -10.96
CA ASP A 177 -9.58 -5.85 -11.19
C ASP A 177 -10.97 -6.50 -11.00
N MET A 178 -11.70 -6.62 -12.10
CA MET A 178 -12.99 -7.28 -12.17
C MET A 178 -12.85 -8.61 -12.92
N LYS A 179 -12.74 -9.71 -12.18
CA LYS A 179 -12.53 -11.06 -12.74
C LYS A 179 -13.63 -11.51 -13.70
N ASP A 180 -14.85 -11.01 -13.53
CA ASP A 180 -16.00 -11.36 -14.37
C ASP A 180 -16.04 -10.59 -15.71
N ASN A 181 -15.12 -9.64 -15.93
CA ASN A 181 -15.06 -8.83 -17.14
C ASN A 181 -14.08 -9.47 -18.16
N PRO A 182 -14.51 -9.84 -19.38
CA PRO A 182 -13.62 -10.40 -20.39
C PRO A 182 -12.50 -9.43 -20.83
N ASN A 183 -12.70 -8.13 -20.63
CA ASN A 183 -11.72 -7.08 -20.97
C ASN A 183 -10.84 -6.65 -19.79
N ASN A 184 -10.82 -7.39 -18.67
CA ASN A 184 -10.13 -6.98 -17.44
C ASN A 184 -8.66 -6.60 -17.65
N HIS A 185 -7.92 -7.38 -18.45
CA HIS A 185 -6.51 -7.12 -18.77
C HIS A 185 -6.31 -5.72 -19.38
N ARG A 186 -7.12 -5.37 -20.38
CA ARG A 186 -7.06 -4.07 -21.05
C ARG A 186 -7.38 -2.92 -20.10
N VAL A 187 -8.36 -3.10 -19.20
CA VAL A 187 -8.71 -2.05 -18.22
C VAL A 187 -7.56 -1.84 -17.23
N LEU A 188 -6.91 -2.92 -16.80
CA LEU A 188 -5.75 -2.86 -15.91
C LEU A 188 -4.54 -2.17 -16.58
N GLU A 189 -4.27 -2.47 -17.85
CA GLU A 189 -3.22 -1.79 -18.64
C GLU A 189 -3.48 -0.29 -18.78
N ILE A 190 -4.73 0.10 -19.05
CA ILE A 190 -5.14 1.51 -19.11
C ILE A 190 -4.93 2.17 -17.75
N PHE A 191 -5.31 1.49 -16.66
CA PHE A 191 -5.08 1.98 -15.29
C PHE A 191 -3.60 2.24 -15.03
N PHE A 192 -2.73 1.25 -15.26
CA PHE A 192 -1.28 1.42 -15.05
C PHE A 192 -0.68 2.50 -15.94
N SER A 193 -1.08 2.55 -17.21
CA SER A 193 -0.57 3.55 -18.17
C SER A 193 -0.89 4.97 -17.70
N TRP A 194 -2.15 5.24 -17.34
CA TRP A 194 -2.54 6.55 -16.81
C TRP A 194 -1.91 6.83 -15.45
N TYR A 195 -1.83 5.85 -14.56
CA TYR A 195 -1.18 6.00 -13.25
C TYR A 195 0.27 6.47 -13.42
N TYR A 196 1.06 5.80 -14.25
CA TYR A 196 2.47 6.17 -14.48
C TYR A 196 2.62 7.49 -15.23
N ALA A 197 1.72 7.79 -16.18
CA ALA A 197 1.71 9.07 -16.88
C ALA A 197 1.50 10.24 -15.90
N PHE A 198 0.45 10.16 -15.06
CA PHE A 198 0.18 11.19 -14.06
C PHE A 198 1.24 11.24 -12.96
N ALA A 199 1.78 10.10 -12.52
CA ALA A 199 2.90 10.08 -11.58
C ALA A 199 4.13 10.80 -12.14
N SER A 200 4.46 10.59 -13.42
CA SER A 200 5.59 11.26 -14.07
C SER A 200 5.37 12.77 -14.20
N ILE A 201 4.17 13.19 -14.61
CA ILE A 201 3.78 14.61 -14.68
C ILE A 201 3.87 15.25 -13.28
N SER A 202 3.41 14.53 -12.25
CA SER A 202 3.43 14.98 -10.86
C SER A 202 4.86 15.28 -10.37
N VAL A 203 5.84 14.43 -10.74
CA VAL A 203 7.26 14.65 -10.41
C VAL A 203 7.82 15.87 -11.13
N MET A 204 7.50 16.04 -12.42
CA MET A 204 7.91 17.22 -13.19
C MET A 204 7.37 18.52 -12.58
N ILE A 205 6.10 18.53 -12.17
CA ILE A 205 5.50 19.68 -11.48
C ILE A 205 6.18 19.90 -10.12
N GLY A 206 6.45 18.84 -9.36
CA GLY A 206 7.15 18.93 -8.07
C GLY A 206 8.54 19.58 -8.20
N PHE A 207 9.37 19.11 -9.13
CA PHE A 207 10.72 19.63 -9.32
C PHE A 207 10.80 21.01 -9.98
N THR A 208 9.69 21.51 -10.54
CA THR A 208 9.65 22.84 -11.15
C THR A 208 8.91 23.83 -10.25
N VAL A 209 7.61 23.62 -10.03
CA VAL A 209 6.73 24.56 -9.34
C VAL A 209 7.05 24.63 -7.85
N ILE A 210 7.16 23.50 -7.16
CA ILE A 210 7.41 23.51 -5.70
C ILE A 210 8.81 24.04 -5.39
N VAL A 211 9.81 23.60 -6.15
CA VAL A 211 11.20 24.10 -6.06
C VAL A 211 11.24 25.61 -6.29
N TYR A 212 10.58 26.11 -7.34
CA TYR A 212 10.46 27.55 -7.61
C TYR A 212 9.83 28.32 -6.44
N MET A 213 8.75 27.78 -5.85
CA MET A 213 8.12 28.40 -4.69
C MET A 213 9.05 28.43 -3.46
N GLN A 214 9.83 27.37 -3.24
CA GLN A 214 10.79 27.31 -2.13
C GLN A 214 11.90 28.35 -2.27
N ASP A 215 12.44 28.52 -3.48
CA ASP A 215 13.55 29.43 -3.73
C ASP A 215 13.12 30.90 -3.79
N HIS A 216 11.98 31.21 -4.42
CA HIS A 216 11.57 32.60 -4.66
C HIS A 216 10.57 33.15 -3.63
N LEU A 217 9.67 32.31 -3.11
CA LEU A 217 8.63 32.73 -2.14
C LEU A 217 9.01 32.38 -0.69
N GLY A 218 10.11 31.65 -0.52
CA GLY A 218 10.69 31.28 0.77
C GLY A 218 10.03 30.09 1.45
N TRP A 219 10.67 29.62 2.53
CA TRP A 219 10.34 28.35 3.19
C TRP A 219 8.92 28.23 3.74
N LYS A 220 8.31 29.35 4.17
CA LYS A 220 6.94 29.35 4.71
C LYS A 220 5.92 28.94 3.66
N ILE A 221 6.03 29.50 2.46
CA ILE A 221 5.12 29.20 1.35
C ILE A 221 5.55 27.90 0.67
N GLY A 222 6.86 27.72 0.46
CA GLY A 222 7.43 26.54 -0.17
C GLY A 222 7.16 25.22 0.56
N PHE A 223 6.92 25.23 1.88
CA PHE A 223 6.47 24.04 2.62
C PHE A 223 4.95 24.02 2.87
N GLY A 224 4.32 25.19 2.92
CA GLY A 224 2.88 25.29 3.13
C GLY A 224 2.08 24.74 1.94
N VAL A 225 2.53 24.98 0.71
CA VAL A 225 1.87 24.47 -0.49
C VAL A 225 1.90 22.93 -0.55
N PRO A 226 3.05 22.25 -0.41
CA PRO A 226 3.09 20.79 -0.28
C PRO A 226 2.20 20.24 0.86
N ALA A 227 2.23 20.87 2.04
CA ALA A 227 1.39 20.44 3.17
C ALA A 227 -0.11 20.56 2.85
N ALA A 228 -0.53 21.63 2.17
CA ALA A 228 -1.92 21.82 1.73
C ALA A 228 -2.32 20.82 0.65
N LEU A 229 -1.47 20.55 -0.35
CA LEU A 229 -1.72 19.54 -1.37
C LEU A 229 -1.88 18.14 -0.77
N MET A 230 -1.03 17.80 0.21
CA MET A 230 -1.12 16.53 0.92
C MET A 230 -2.39 16.43 1.78
N LEU A 231 -2.83 17.54 2.39
CA LEU A 231 -4.10 17.59 3.13
C LEU A 231 -5.28 17.34 2.18
N ILE A 232 -5.31 18.02 1.03
CA ILE A 232 -6.37 17.86 0.02
C ILE A 232 -6.40 16.42 -0.50
N SER A 233 -5.24 15.83 -0.79
CA SER A 233 -5.09 14.41 -1.14
C SER A 233 -5.72 13.54 -0.05
N THR A 234 -5.24 13.63 1.19
CA THR A 234 -5.73 12.84 2.33
C THR A 234 -7.25 12.95 2.52
N LEU A 235 -7.80 14.17 2.51
CA LEU A 235 -9.25 14.39 2.66
C LEU A 235 -10.04 13.79 1.49
N SER A 236 -9.55 13.95 0.26
CA SER A 236 -10.19 13.39 -0.93
C SER A 236 -10.24 11.86 -0.88
N PHE A 237 -9.17 11.22 -0.39
CA PHE A 237 -9.12 9.77 -0.22
C PHE A 237 -10.18 9.27 0.78
N PHE A 238 -10.32 9.93 1.93
CA PHE A 238 -11.35 9.55 2.90
C PHE A 238 -12.76 9.87 2.40
N LEU A 239 -12.95 10.98 1.68
CA LEU A 239 -14.25 11.35 1.10
C LEU A 239 -14.70 10.35 0.03
N ALA A 240 -13.77 9.79 -0.73
CA ALA A 240 -14.02 8.73 -1.71
C ALA A 240 -14.18 7.33 -1.10
N SER A 241 -14.02 7.17 0.22
CA SER A 241 -14.17 5.89 0.93
C SER A 241 -15.45 5.08 0.62
N PRO A 242 -16.66 5.67 0.46
CA PRO A 242 -17.87 4.89 0.16
C PRO A 242 -17.86 4.30 -1.26
N LEU A 243 -17.04 4.83 -2.17
CA LEU A 243 -16.92 4.34 -3.54
C LEU A 243 -15.96 3.15 -3.64
N TYR A 244 -15.03 3.00 -2.68
CA TYR A 244 -14.01 1.97 -2.73
C TYR A 244 -14.48 0.58 -2.26
N VAL A 245 -13.99 -0.44 -2.94
CA VAL A 245 -14.04 -1.85 -2.52
C VAL A 245 -12.98 -2.07 -1.45
N LYS A 246 -13.42 -2.51 -0.27
CA LYS A 246 -12.56 -2.82 0.87
C LYS A 246 -12.37 -4.33 0.90
N ILE A 247 -11.29 -4.82 0.31
CA ILE A 247 -10.96 -6.24 0.29
C ILE A 247 -10.51 -6.66 1.70
N ALA A 248 -10.99 -7.82 2.16
CA ALA A 248 -10.59 -8.41 3.43
C ALA A 248 -9.09 -8.77 3.44
N LYS A 249 -8.50 -8.75 4.64
CA LYS A 249 -7.07 -8.99 4.86
C LYS A 249 -6.60 -10.29 4.22
N ARG A 250 -5.52 -10.25 3.44
CA ARG A 250 -4.85 -11.46 2.92
C ARG A 250 -3.78 -11.88 3.91
N THR A 251 -3.63 -13.16 4.19
CA THR A 251 -2.51 -13.68 4.98
C THR A 251 -1.20 -13.23 4.34
N SER A 252 -0.39 -12.44 5.05
CA SER A 252 0.81 -11.83 4.47
C SER A 252 1.80 -12.88 4.01
N LEU A 253 2.30 -12.74 2.77
CA LEU A 253 3.31 -13.62 2.17
C LEU A 253 4.57 -13.73 3.03
N PHE A 254 4.96 -12.65 3.72
CA PHE A 254 6.10 -12.67 4.65
C PHE A 254 5.89 -13.58 5.85
N THR A 255 4.65 -13.76 6.31
CA THR A 255 4.32 -14.74 7.35
C THR A 255 4.57 -16.14 6.84
N GLY A 256 4.20 -16.42 5.58
CA GLY A 256 4.52 -17.68 4.91
C GLY A 256 6.02 -17.90 4.77
N PHE A 257 6.78 -16.90 4.30
CA PHE A 257 8.25 -17.00 4.19
C PHE A 257 8.93 -17.18 5.55
N ALA A 258 8.47 -16.48 6.59
CA ALA A 258 8.98 -16.63 7.95
C ALA A 258 8.65 -18.02 8.51
N GLN A 259 7.41 -18.52 8.33
CA GLN A 259 7.02 -19.87 8.72
C GLN A 259 7.86 -20.92 7.99
N VAL A 260 8.07 -20.75 6.68
CA VAL A 260 8.91 -21.63 5.87
C VAL A 260 10.35 -21.62 6.35
N THR A 261 10.91 -20.45 6.66
CA THR A 261 12.30 -20.34 7.12
C THR A 261 12.47 -20.93 8.53
N VAL A 262 11.50 -20.70 9.42
CA VAL A 262 11.47 -21.29 10.76
C VAL A 262 11.30 -22.80 10.68
N ALA A 263 10.39 -23.30 9.84
CA ALA A 263 10.16 -24.72 9.62
C ALA A 263 11.40 -25.39 9.00
N ALA A 264 12.01 -24.78 7.99
CA ALA A 264 13.26 -25.22 7.37
C ALA A 264 14.42 -25.27 8.37
N TYR A 265 14.58 -24.22 9.18
CA TYR A 265 15.62 -24.17 10.21
C TYR A 265 15.41 -25.23 11.29
N LYS A 266 14.18 -25.42 11.75
CA LYS A 266 13.80 -26.42 12.75
C LYS A 266 13.97 -27.84 12.23
N ASN A 267 13.62 -28.08 10.97
CA ASN A 267 13.68 -29.38 10.32
C ASN A 267 15.06 -29.69 9.70
N ARG A 268 16.04 -28.78 9.81
CA ARG A 268 17.41 -28.95 9.26
C ARG A 268 18.14 -30.18 9.81
N LYS A 269 17.77 -30.66 10.99
CA LYS A 269 18.39 -31.83 11.65
C LYS A 269 17.64 -33.14 11.41
N LEU A 270 16.52 -33.12 10.68
CA LEU A 270 15.80 -34.34 10.34
C LEU A 270 16.53 -35.06 9.21
N SER A 271 16.86 -36.32 9.44
CA SER A 271 17.34 -37.21 8.39
C SER A 271 16.21 -37.46 7.40
N LEU A 272 16.49 -37.27 6.11
CA LEU A 272 15.54 -37.59 5.05
C LEU A 272 15.19 -39.09 5.11
N PRO A 273 13.91 -39.47 4.94
CA PRO A 273 13.55 -40.88 4.81
C PRO A 273 14.25 -41.47 3.57
N PRO A 274 14.62 -42.76 3.60
CA PRO A 274 15.37 -43.42 2.52
C PRO A 274 14.58 -43.38 1.21
N LYS A 275 15.29 -43.25 0.06
CA LYS A 275 14.76 -43.14 -1.32
C LYS A 275 13.79 -44.26 -1.77
N ASN A 276 13.52 -45.24 -0.90
CA ASN A 276 12.66 -46.40 -1.16
C ASN A 276 11.30 -46.32 -0.46
N SER A 277 10.99 -45.22 0.26
CA SER A 277 9.67 -45.02 0.84
C SER A 277 8.73 -44.32 -0.14
N VAL A 278 7.58 -44.93 -0.42
CA VAL A 278 6.48 -44.47 -1.30
C VAL A 278 5.80 -43.18 -0.77
N GLU A 279 6.34 -42.55 0.27
CA GLU A 279 5.73 -41.47 1.04
C GLU A 279 6.03 -40.05 0.51
N PHE A 280 6.68 -39.91 -0.66
CA PHE A 280 7.08 -38.62 -1.22
C PHE A 280 6.59 -38.37 -2.67
N TYR A 281 5.30 -38.59 -2.91
CA TYR A 281 4.68 -38.18 -4.17
C TYR A 281 3.66 -37.05 -3.92
N HIS A 282 4.04 -35.83 -4.28
CA HIS A 282 3.06 -34.75 -4.49
C HIS A 282 2.34 -35.04 -5.81
N HIS A 283 1.08 -35.45 -5.75
CA HIS A 283 0.22 -35.48 -6.93
C HIS A 283 -0.13 -34.04 -7.32
N ASN A 284 0.41 -33.54 -8.44
CA ASN A 284 -0.13 -32.35 -9.08
C ASN A 284 -1.43 -32.75 -9.78
N THR A 285 -2.56 -32.16 -9.35
CA THR A 285 -3.88 -32.47 -9.91
C THR A 285 -4.12 -31.65 -11.19
N SER A 286 -3.33 -31.89 -12.22
CA SER A 286 -3.67 -31.52 -13.59
C SER A 286 -2.66 -32.13 -14.56
N SER A 287 -3.08 -33.24 -15.16
CA SER A 287 -2.61 -33.77 -16.44
C SER A 287 -1.14 -34.20 -16.52
N ASP A 288 -0.98 -35.52 -16.53
CA ASP A 288 0.19 -36.31 -16.93
C ASP A 288 1.40 -36.41 -15.99
N LEU A 289 1.97 -37.61 -16.00
CA LEU A 289 2.82 -38.28 -15.00
C LEU A 289 4.26 -37.74 -14.88
N ASP A 290 4.46 -36.45 -14.62
CA ASP A 290 5.80 -35.95 -14.30
C ASP A 290 6.13 -36.07 -12.79
N LEU A 291 6.86 -37.14 -12.48
CA LEU A 291 7.53 -37.35 -11.19
C LEU A 291 8.60 -36.26 -10.99
N VAL A 292 8.26 -35.18 -10.29
CA VAL A 292 9.24 -34.15 -9.94
C VAL A 292 10.05 -34.60 -8.73
N VAL A 293 11.25 -35.12 -8.99
CA VAL A 293 12.25 -35.42 -7.97
C VAL A 293 12.82 -34.10 -7.43
N PRO A 294 12.80 -33.84 -6.10
CA PRO A 294 13.49 -32.69 -5.54
C PRO A 294 14.99 -32.77 -5.85
N THR A 295 15.55 -31.77 -6.54
CA THR A 295 16.98 -31.72 -6.86
C THR A 295 17.81 -31.70 -5.57
N ASP A 296 18.90 -32.50 -5.51
CA ASP A 296 19.79 -32.71 -4.35
C ASP A 296 20.39 -31.41 -3.73
N ARG A 297 20.17 -30.25 -4.37
CA ARG A 297 20.64 -28.93 -3.93
C ARG A 297 19.62 -28.11 -3.13
N LEU A 298 18.35 -28.49 -3.10
CA LEU A 298 17.31 -27.81 -2.32
C LEU A 298 16.84 -28.72 -1.16
N ARG A 299 17.63 -28.73 -0.09
CA ARG A 299 17.42 -29.55 1.12
C ARG A 299 16.37 -28.94 2.06
N CYS A 300 15.17 -28.62 1.58
CA CYS A 300 14.07 -28.13 2.42
C CYS A 300 12.73 -28.66 1.92
N ASN A 301 12.27 -29.75 2.52
CA ASN A 301 10.87 -30.16 2.38
C ASN A 301 10.03 -29.35 3.36
N ILE A 302 9.15 -28.51 2.81
CA ILE A 302 8.13 -27.77 3.55
C ILE A 302 6.86 -28.61 3.45
N CYS A 303 6.49 -29.31 4.52
CA CYS A 303 5.11 -29.77 4.66
C CYS A 303 4.26 -28.56 5.05
N MET A 304 3.38 -28.14 4.16
CA MET A 304 2.25 -27.25 4.47
C MET A 304 1.22 -28.05 5.29
N ASP A 305 1.54 -28.37 6.54
CA ASP A 305 0.51 -28.59 7.53
C ASP A 305 1.00 -28.12 8.90
N GLY A 306 0.22 -27.26 9.53
CA GLY A 306 0.58 -26.52 10.75
C GLY A 306 0.59 -27.38 12.03
N SER A 307 0.87 -28.68 11.93
CA SER A 307 0.81 -29.62 13.03
C SER A 307 2.19 -30.21 13.35
N LEU A 308 2.55 -30.13 14.63
CA LEU A 308 3.85 -30.48 15.20
C LEU A 308 4.00 -31.99 15.47
N ARG A 309 3.46 -32.88 14.61
CA ARG A 309 3.59 -34.34 14.74
C ARG A 309 4.28 -34.95 13.51
N PRO A 310 5.01 -36.08 13.67
CA PRO A 310 5.43 -36.87 12.52
C PRO A 310 4.19 -37.32 11.75
N CYS A 311 4.17 -37.07 10.44
CA CYS A 311 3.15 -37.61 9.54
C CYS A 311 3.22 -39.14 9.59
N SER A 312 2.26 -39.78 10.23
CA SER A 312 1.94 -41.18 10.00
C SER A 312 0.68 -41.20 9.15
N TYR A 313 0.83 -41.40 7.84
CA TYR A 313 -0.31 -41.74 7.00
C TYR A 313 -0.51 -43.26 7.04
N SER A 314 -1.38 -43.73 7.92
CA SER A 314 -1.86 -45.11 7.89
C SER A 314 -2.82 -45.26 6.70
N VAL A 315 -2.35 -45.82 5.58
CA VAL A 315 -3.23 -46.22 4.48
C VAL A 315 -3.89 -47.55 4.85
N SER A 316 -5.16 -47.51 5.28
CA SER A 316 -6.00 -48.69 5.38
C SER A 316 -6.47 -49.09 3.99
N ILE A 317 -5.83 -50.09 3.39
CA ILE A 317 -6.28 -50.72 2.14
C ILE A 317 -7.58 -51.48 2.45
N LYS A 318 -8.73 -50.94 2.00
CA LYS A 318 -9.98 -51.71 1.92
C LYS A 318 -10.01 -52.39 0.56
N ASP A 319 -9.64 -53.67 0.58
CA ASP A 319 -9.80 -54.61 -0.52
C ASP A 319 -11.30 -54.75 -0.84
N LYS A 320 -11.71 -54.39 -2.06
CA LYS A 320 -13.03 -54.72 -2.60
C LYS A 320 -12.83 -55.70 -3.73
N ARG A 321 -13.08 -56.97 -3.38
CA ARG A 321 -13.37 -58.08 -4.28
C ARG A 321 -14.64 -57.81 -5.10
#